data_AF-A0A5K0VUY2-F1
#
_entry.id   AF-A0A5K0VUY2-F1
#
_cell.length_a   1.000
_cell.length_b   1.000
_cell.length_c   1.000
_cell.angle_alpha   90.00
_cell.angle_beta   90.00
_cell.angle_gamma   90.00
#
_symmetry.space_group_name_H-M   'P 1'
#
loop_
_entity.id
_entity.type
_entity.pdbx_description
1 polymer ?
#
loop_
_entity_poly.entity_id
_entity_poly.type
_entity_poly.pdbx_seq_one_letter_code
_entity_poly.pdbx_strand_id
1 'polypeptide(L)'
;SSKPITSEEGKERGLIDAIVPPNELLKAARLWALDIANRHKPWMSSLRRTDRIGSFSEARDIINAARQRAKQTAKNLPHHQGCLDVIEEGVIFGSYAGLLK
;
A
#
# COMPACT_ATOMS: atom_id res chain seq x y z
N SER A 1 -7.62 -10.15 -12.27
CA SER A 1 -7.21 -9.00 -13.09
C SER A 1 -6.79 -7.87 -12.18
N SER A 2 -5.65 -7.23 -12.45
CA SER A 2 -5.17 -6.08 -11.67
C SER A 2 -5.90 -4.82 -12.14
N LYS A 3 -6.67 -4.19 -11.25
CA LYS A 3 -7.47 -3.00 -11.58
C LYS A 3 -6.65 -1.74 -11.29
N PRO A 4 -6.53 -0.79 -12.24
CA PRO A 4 -6.00 0.54 -11.94
C PRO A 4 -6.98 1.33 -11.05
N ILE A 5 -6.46 2.35 -10.37
CA ILE A 5 -7.24 3.31 -9.56
C ILE A 5 -7.06 4.72 -10.11
N THR A 6 -8.04 5.60 -9.89
CA THR A 6 -7.92 7.01 -10.31
C THR A 6 -7.14 7.86 -9.31
N SER A 7 -6.78 9.09 -9.69
CA SER A 7 -6.14 10.05 -8.79
C SER A 7 -7.01 10.35 -7.56
N GLU A 8 -8.32 10.45 -7.76
CA GLU A 8 -9.30 10.78 -6.72
C GLU A 8 -9.43 9.62 -5.72
N GLU A 9 -9.61 8.40 -6.22
CA GLU A 9 -9.63 7.19 -5.38
C GLU A 9 -8.30 7.02 -4.62
N GLY A 10 -7.17 7.31 -5.29
CA GLY A 10 -5.85 7.27 -4.68
C GLY A 10 -5.70 8.28 -3.56
N LYS A 11 -6.22 9.51 -3.72
CA LYS A 11 -6.19 10.54 -2.68
C LYS A 11 -7.08 10.20 -1.49
N GLU A 12 -8.30 9.73 -1.74
CA GLU A 12 -9.22 9.30 -0.69
C GLU A 12 -8.63 8.16 0.15
N ARG A 13 -7.97 7.20 -0.51
CA ARG A 13 -7.27 6.09 0.15
C ARG A 13 -5.91 6.49 0.69
N GLY A 14 -5.50 7.77 0.64
CA GLY A 14 -4.21 8.29 1.09
C GLY A 14 -2.98 7.65 0.46
N LEU A 15 -3.09 7.18 -0.78
CA LEU A 15 -1.96 6.82 -1.64
C LEU A 15 -1.35 8.05 -2.33
N ILE A 16 -2.15 9.11 -2.51
CA ILE A 16 -1.76 10.38 -3.12
C ILE A 16 -2.02 11.50 -2.11
N ASP A 17 -1.02 12.33 -1.83
CA ASP A 17 -1.17 13.43 -0.87
C ASP A 17 -1.91 14.66 -1.45
N ALA A 18 -1.74 14.92 -2.75
CA ALA A 18 -2.34 16.07 -3.43
C ALA A 18 -2.61 15.79 -4.92
N ILE A 19 -3.69 16.39 -5.44
CA ILE A 19 -4.04 16.39 -6.87
C ILE A 19 -3.97 17.84 -7.33
N VAL A 20 -3.27 18.08 -8.44
CA VAL A 20 -3.04 19.40 -9.02
C VAL A 20 -3.16 19.35 -10.54
N PRO A 21 -3.38 20.48 -11.23
CA PRO A 21 -3.31 20.54 -12.68
C PRO A 21 -1.95 20.05 -13.22
N PRO A 22 -1.91 19.41 -14.40
CA PRO A 22 -0.66 18.86 -14.96
C PRO A 22 0.49 19.87 -15.08
N ASN A 23 0.17 21.12 -15.43
CA ASN A 23 1.14 22.20 -15.56
C ASN A 23 1.74 22.68 -14.21
N GLU A 24 1.14 22.30 -13.09
CA GLU A 24 1.59 22.68 -11.75
C GLU A 24 2.28 21.55 -10.98
N LEU A 25 2.28 20.32 -11.51
CA LEU A 25 2.76 19.13 -10.82
C LEU A 25 4.18 19.29 -10.26
N LEU A 26 5.13 19.73 -11.09
CA LEU A 26 6.51 19.93 -10.66
C LEU A 26 6.66 21.04 -9.62
N LYS A 27 5.88 22.12 -9.75
CA LYS A 27 5.91 23.23 -8.79
C LYS A 27 5.40 22.77 -7.43
N ALA A 28 4.25 22.08 -7.40
CA ALA A 28 3.67 21.54 -6.19
C ALA A 28 4.60 20.51 -5.51
N ALA A 29 5.18 19.58 -6.28
CA ALA A 29 6.10 18.57 -5.75
C ALA A 29 7.37 19.19 -5.13
N ARG A 30 7.95 20.21 -5.78
CA ARG A 30 9.14 20.91 -5.25
C ARG A 30 8.83 21.67 -3.95
N LEU A 31 7.69 22.36 -3.89
CA LEU A 31 7.26 23.03 -2.66
C LEU A 31 7.01 22.00 -1.55
N TRP A 32 6.41 20.86 -1.87
CA TRP A 32 6.21 19.78 -0.90
C TRP A 32 7.52 19.23 -0.34
N ALA A 33 8.53 19.05 -1.19
CA ALA A 33 9.86 18.62 -0.76
C ALA A 33 10.53 19.65 0.16
N LEU A 34 10.41 20.95 -0.16
CA LEU A 34 10.89 22.03 0.71
C LEU A 34 10.16 22.04 2.06
N ASP A 35 8.85 21.80 2.06
CA ASP A 35 8.08 21.71 3.30
C ASP A 35 8.51 20.53 4.18
N ILE A 36 8.85 19.38 3.59
CA ILE A 36 9.43 18.24 4.34
C ILE A 36 10.81 18.64 4.90
N ALA A 37 11.67 19.23 4.07
CA ALA A 37 13.02 19.63 4.48
C ALA A 37 13.00 20.67 5.62
N ASN A 38 12.07 21.63 5.55
CA ASN A 38 11.85 22.67 6.56
C ASN A 38 10.99 22.19 7.74
N ARG A 39 10.62 20.90 7.80
CA ARG A 39 9.79 20.29 8.85
C ARG A 39 8.37 20.87 8.98
N HIS A 40 7.87 21.57 7.95
CA HIS A 40 6.46 21.96 7.86
C HIS A 40 5.56 20.77 7.53
N LYS A 41 6.14 19.70 6.95
CA LYS A 41 5.46 18.42 6.68
C LYS A 41 6.25 17.26 7.28
N PRO A 42 5.58 16.17 7.69
CA PRO A 42 6.24 15.01 8.28
C PRO A 42 7.06 14.26 7.25
N TRP A 43 8.27 13.85 7.65
CA TRP A 43 9.05 12.87 6.89
C TRP A 43 8.55 11.46 7.24
N MET A 44 7.67 10.91 6.40
CA MET A 44 7.08 9.58 6.61
C MET A 44 7.83 8.49 5.83
N SER A 45 8.05 7.34 6.48
CA SER A 45 8.55 6.12 5.83
C SER A 45 7.43 5.09 5.72
N SER A 46 6.84 4.97 4.54
CA SER A 46 5.67 4.10 4.32
C SER A 46 5.92 2.64 4.67
N LEU A 47 7.14 2.14 4.46
CA LEU A 47 7.52 0.76 4.80
C LEU A 47 7.36 0.47 6.30
N ARG A 48 7.52 1.46 7.17
CA ARG A 48 7.45 1.30 8.64
C ARG A 48 6.08 1.69 9.22
N ARG A 49 5.12 2.09 8.37
CA ARG A 49 3.80 2.53 8.82
C ARG A 49 2.88 1.34 9.09
N THR A 50 2.21 1.38 10.23
CA THR A 50 1.24 0.35 10.66
C THR A 50 -0.17 0.91 10.86
N ASP A 51 -0.36 2.21 10.69
CA ASP A 51 -1.62 2.93 10.98
C ASP A 51 -2.82 2.49 10.13
N ARG A 52 -2.60 1.68 9.09
CA ARG A 52 -3.63 1.24 8.13
C ARG A 52 -3.77 -0.27 7.99
N ILE A 53 -3.02 -1.06 8.75
CA ILE A 53 -3.01 -2.52 8.65
C ILE A 53 -4.10 -3.15 9.54
N GLY A 54 -4.62 -2.39 10.52
CA GLY A 54 -5.62 -2.89 11.47
C GLY A 54 -5.02 -3.81 12.52
N SER A 55 -5.85 -4.65 13.13
CA SER A 55 -5.37 -5.65 14.10
C SER A 55 -4.80 -6.89 13.40
N PHE A 56 -3.86 -7.60 14.05
CA PHE A 56 -3.30 -8.83 13.46
C PHE A 56 -4.34 -9.91 13.21
N SER A 57 -5.34 -10.05 14.09
CA SER A 57 -6.44 -11.01 13.91
C SER A 57 -7.27 -10.68 12.67
N GLU A 58 -7.66 -9.41 12.52
CA GLU A 58 -8.44 -8.93 11.37
C GLU A 58 -7.68 -9.11 10.06
N ALA A 59 -6.41 -8.71 10.03
CA ALA A 59 -5.57 -8.87 8.84
C ALA A 59 -5.45 -10.35 8.43
N ARG A 60 -5.28 -11.25 9.40
CA ARG A 60 -5.18 -12.69 9.15
C ARG A 60 -6.49 -13.27 8.60
N ASP A 61 -7.63 -12.84 9.13
CA ASP A 61 -8.95 -13.27 8.66
C ASP A 61 -9.20 -12.82 7.21
N ILE A 62 -8.85 -11.57 6.89
CA ILE A 62 -8.95 -11.00 5.53
C ILE A 62 -8.06 -11.78 4.55
N ILE A 63 -6.81 -12.05 4.91
CA ILE A 63 -5.86 -12.79 4.06
C ILE A 63 -6.36 -14.22 3.83
N ASN A 64 -6.85 -14.90 4.87
CA ASN A 64 -7.40 -16.24 4.74
C ASN A 64 -8.63 -16.28 3.84
N ALA A 65 -9.54 -15.32 3.96
CA ALA A 65 -10.68 -15.18 3.05
C ALA A 65 -10.22 -14.93 1.60
N ALA A 66 -9.19 -14.11 1.39
CA ALA A 66 -8.61 -13.86 0.08
C ALA A 66 -7.97 -15.12 -0.54
N ARG A 67 -7.27 -15.94 0.26
CA ARG A 67 -6.73 -17.23 -0.17
C ARG A 67 -7.81 -18.17 -0.67
N GLN A 68 -8.92 -18.29 0.06
CA GLN A 68 -10.05 -19.14 -0.33
C GLN A 68 -10.66 -18.67 -1.65
N ARG A 69 -10.85 -17.35 -1.82
CA ARG A 69 -11.32 -16.78 -3.09
C ARG A 69 -10.35 -17.05 -4.24
N ALA A 70 -9.05 -16.85 -4.04
CA ALA A 70 -8.03 -17.10 -5.06
C ALA A 70 -7.97 -18.57 -5.48
N LYS A 71 -8.15 -19.51 -4.54
CA LYS A 71 -8.28 -20.95 -4.84
C LYS A 71 -9.53 -21.29 -5.66
N GLN A 72 -10.56 -20.44 -5.68
CA GLN A 72 -11.75 -20.66 -6.48
C GLN A 72 -11.63 -20.00 -7.86
N THR A 73 -11.14 -18.76 -7.90
CA THR A 73 -11.13 -17.93 -9.11
C THR A 73 -9.86 -18.03 -9.94
N ALA A 74 -8.75 -18.48 -9.35
CA ALA A 74 -7.41 -18.47 -9.95
C ALA A 74 -6.64 -19.77 -9.66
N LYS A 75 -7.31 -20.93 -9.75
CA LYS A 75 -6.76 -22.26 -9.39
C LYS A 75 -5.39 -22.58 -9.97
N ASN A 76 -5.15 -22.20 -11.22
CA ASN A 76 -3.93 -22.56 -11.96
C ASN A 76 -2.88 -21.44 -11.96
N LEU A 77 -3.05 -20.41 -11.12
CA LEU A 77 -2.18 -19.23 -11.09
C LEU A 77 -1.48 -19.13 -9.73
N PRO A 78 -0.30 -19.77 -9.56
CA PRO A 78 0.38 -19.86 -8.26
C PRO A 78 0.82 -18.50 -7.71
N HIS A 79 1.05 -17.52 -8.59
CA HIS A 79 1.46 -16.18 -8.18
C HIS A 79 0.42 -15.46 -7.30
N HIS A 80 -0.88 -15.78 -7.40
CA HIS A 80 -1.88 -15.19 -6.51
C HIS A 80 -1.69 -15.61 -5.05
N GLN A 81 -1.33 -16.88 -4.81
CA GLN A 81 -1.03 -17.35 -3.46
C GLN A 81 0.31 -16.76 -2.98
N GLY A 82 1.33 -16.75 -3.86
CA GLY A 82 2.63 -16.13 -3.54
C GLY A 82 2.49 -14.67 -3.11
N CYS A 83 1.67 -13.86 -3.80
CA CYS A 83 1.40 -12.48 -3.39
C CYS A 83 0.74 -12.39 -2.00
N LEU A 84 -0.18 -13.30 -1.67
CA LEU A 84 -0.81 -13.30 -0.35
C LEU A 84 0.16 -13.75 0.76
N ASP A 85 1.07 -14.68 0.46
CA ASP A 85 2.05 -15.19 1.42
C ASP A 85 3.10 -14.13 1.79
N VAL A 86 3.59 -13.34 0.83
CA VAL A 86 4.51 -12.22 1.12
C VAL A 86 3.83 -11.09 1.87
N ILE A 87 2.53 -10.82 1.59
CA ILE A 87 1.75 -9.84 2.34
C ILE A 87 1.56 -10.29 3.78
N GLU A 88 1.18 -11.56 4.02
CA GLU A 88 1.02 -12.09 5.37
C GLU A 88 2.34 -12.02 6.16
N GLU A 89 3.45 -12.40 5.53
CA GLU A 89 4.77 -12.31 6.15
C GLU A 89 5.11 -10.89 6.59
N GLY A 90 4.88 -9.91 5.70
CA GLY A 90 5.12 -8.49 5.97
C GLY A 90 4.24 -7.94 7.09
N VAL A 91 3.02 -8.46 7.24
CA VAL A 91 2.10 -8.08 8.32
C VAL A 91 2.51 -8.72 9.64
N ILE A 92 2.81 -10.03 9.67
CA ILE A 92 3.06 -10.77 10.92
C ILE A 92 4.47 -10.50 11.47
N PHE A 93 5.48 -10.57 10.61
CA PHE A 93 6.89 -10.50 11.01
C PHE A 93 7.54 -9.14 10.71
N GLY A 94 6.77 -8.22 10.14
CA GLY A 94 7.19 -6.87 9.82
C GLY A 94 7.59 -6.72 8.34
N SER A 95 7.54 -5.48 7.87
CA SER A 95 7.61 -5.15 6.45
C SER A 95 8.91 -5.57 5.75
N TYR A 96 10.04 -5.58 6.47
CA TYR A 96 11.31 -6.03 5.90
C TYR A 96 11.33 -7.55 5.68
N ALA A 97 10.69 -8.33 6.55
CA ALA A 97 10.59 -9.78 6.37
C ALA A 97 9.78 -10.11 5.10
N GLY A 98 8.65 -9.43 4.90
CA GLY A 98 7.85 -9.59 3.68
C GLY A 98 8.57 -9.18 2.40
N LEU A 99 9.51 -8.23 2.46
CA LEU A 99 10.32 -7.81 1.31
C LEU A 99 11.36 -8.87 0.90
N LEU A 100 11.84 -9.67 1.84
CA LEU A 100 12.90 -10.66 1.62
C LEU A 100 12.39 -12.08 1.28
N LYS A 101 11.09 -12.31 1.37
CA LYS A 101 10.45 -13.60 1.11
C LYS A 101 10.28 -13.86 -0.38
#